data_AF-A0AA47EJ71-F1
#
_entry.id   AF-A0AA47EJ71-F1
#
_cell.length_a   1.000
_cell.length_b   1.000
_cell.length_c   1.000
_cell.angle_alpha   90.00
_cell.angle_beta   90.00
_cell.angle_gamma   90.00
#
_symmetry.space_group_name_H-M   'P 1'
#
loop_
_entity.id
_entity.type
_entity.pdbx_description
1 polymer ?
#
loop_
_entity_poly.entity_id
_entity_poly.type
_entity_poly.pdbx_seq_one_letter_code
_entity_poly.pdbx_strand_id
1 'polypeptide(L)'
;MQNQDFTILTENLSELYAYDTGCTDSGVKNEELRSKMINCIRNSPEDEFRVFISIYVREKFLIPEAIKEGYGLEDVKNFIEWLDQYMDYAI
;
A
#
# COMPACT_ATOMS: atom_id res chain seq x y z
N MET A 1 -1.52 -4.60 15.76
CA MET A 1 -0.16 -4.46 15.15
C MET A 1 0.80 -3.67 16.05
N GLN A 2 2.10 -4.04 16.17
CA GLN A 2 3.10 -3.21 16.86
C GLN A 2 3.66 -2.10 15.94
N ASN A 3 4.23 -1.01 16.49
CA ASN A 3 4.71 0.14 15.71
C ASN A 3 5.79 -0.20 14.66
N GLN A 4 6.64 -1.21 14.89
CA GLN A 4 7.65 -1.64 13.91
C GLN A 4 7.04 -2.37 12.71
N ASP A 5 5.96 -3.12 12.92
CA ASP A 5 5.27 -3.83 11.83
C ASP A 5 4.65 -2.85 10.84
N PHE A 6 4.18 -1.70 11.34
CA PHE A 6 3.52 -0.66 10.55
C PHE A 6 4.47 0.01 9.55
N THR A 7 5.70 0.33 9.97
CA THR A 7 6.72 0.95 9.10
C THR A 7 7.12 0.01 7.98
N ILE A 8 7.40 -1.26 8.30
CA ILE A 8 7.80 -2.28 7.32
C ILE A 8 6.67 -2.52 6.31
N LEU A 9 5.42 -2.60 6.77
CA LEU A 9 4.26 -2.70 5.87
C LEU A 9 4.18 -1.49 4.94
N THR A 10 4.35 -0.28 5.46
CA THR A 10 4.24 0.97 4.70
C THR A 10 5.30 1.07 3.59
N GLU A 11 6.55 0.77 3.92
CA GLU A 11 7.67 0.80 2.96
C GLU A 11 7.46 -0.21 1.84
N ASN A 12 7.18 -1.47 2.21
CA ASN A 12 6.97 -2.56 1.26
C ASN A 12 5.77 -2.33 0.33
N LEU A 13 4.66 -1.78 0.86
CA LEU A 13 3.48 -1.47 0.06
C LEU A 13 3.76 -0.37 -0.97
N SER A 14 4.59 0.62 -0.59
CA SER A 14 4.97 1.73 -1.47
C SER A 14 5.88 1.24 -2.60
N GLU A 15 6.83 0.34 -2.28
CA GLU A 15 7.71 -0.27 -3.28
C GLU A 15 6.95 -1.17 -4.27
N LEU A 16 6.03 -2.00 -3.76
CA LEU A 16 5.17 -2.85 -4.57
C LEU A 16 4.30 -2.02 -5.52
N TYR A 17 3.64 -0.99 -5.00
CA TYR A 17 2.79 -0.10 -5.80
C TYR A 17 3.60 0.65 -6.87
N ALA A 18 4.76 1.21 -6.52
CA ALA A 18 5.62 1.91 -7.47
C ALA A 18 6.13 0.98 -8.59
N TYR A 19 6.51 -0.25 -8.25
CA TYR A 19 6.94 -1.25 -9.24
C TYR A 19 5.80 -1.59 -10.22
N ASP A 20 4.62 -1.92 -9.71
CA ASP A 20 3.47 -2.35 -10.53
C ASP A 20 2.92 -1.22 -11.41
N THR A 21 3.10 0.04 -11.00
CA THR A 21 2.65 1.22 -11.75
C THR A 21 3.68 1.78 -12.74
N GLY A 22 4.83 1.12 -12.90
CA GLY A 22 5.75 1.38 -14.02
C GLY A 22 7.20 1.68 -13.63
N CYS A 23 7.58 1.65 -12.36
CA CYS A 23 9.00 1.73 -11.94
C CYS A 23 9.66 0.34 -11.91
N THR A 24 9.70 -0.34 -13.06
CA THR A 24 10.03 -1.76 -13.19
C THR A 24 11.52 -2.13 -13.09
N ASP A 25 12.42 -1.15 -12.93
CA ASP A 25 13.87 -1.33 -13.19
C ASP A 25 14.70 -1.80 -11.98
N SER A 26 14.09 -2.44 -10.97
CA SER A 26 14.77 -2.71 -9.69
C SER A 26 15.33 -4.12 -9.51
N GLY A 27 14.96 -5.10 -10.34
CA GLY A 27 15.45 -6.50 -10.20
C GLY A 27 15.11 -7.16 -8.85
N VAL A 28 14.22 -6.55 -8.06
CA VAL A 28 13.77 -7.06 -6.77
C VAL A 28 12.80 -8.20 -7.00
N LYS A 29 12.98 -9.26 -6.21
CA LYS A 29 12.18 -10.48 -6.18
C LYS A 29 10.78 -10.18 -5.61
N ASN A 30 9.99 -9.43 -6.39
CA ASN A 30 8.78 -8.77 -5.92
C ASN A 30 7.68 -9.77 -5.54
N GLU A 31 7.70 -10.96 -6.13
CA GLU A 31 6.74 -12.04 -5.81
C GLU A 31 6.86 -12.57 -4.37
N GLU A 32 8.08 -12.63 -3.82
CA GLU A 32 8.27 -13.06 -2.43
C GLU A 32 7.74 -12.01 -1.46
N LEU A 33 7.99 -10.72 -1.76
CA LEU A 33 7.49 -9.61 -0.98
C LEU A 33 5.96 -9.50 -1.08
N ARG A 34 5.41 -9.58 -2.29
CA ARG A 34 3.97 -9.63 -2.55
C ARG A 34 3.30 -10.74 -1.77
N SER A 35 3.84 -11.95 -1.81
CA SER A 35 3.30 -13.10 -1.08
C SER A 35 3.27 -12.86 0.44
N LYS A 36 4.32 -12.26 1.01
CA LYS A 36 4.36 -11.89 2.43
C LYS A 36 3.30 -10.84 2.75
N MET A 37 3.16 -9.83 1.90
CA MET A 37 2.19 -8.76 2.10
C MET A 37 0.74 -9.26 1.97
N ILE A 38 0.42 -10.06 0.95
CA ILE A 38 -0.91 -10.72 0.83
C ILE A 38 -1.20 -11.54 2.08
N ASN A 39 -0.22 -12.31 2.58
CA ASN A 39 -0.39 -13.09 3.80
C ASN A 39 -0.61 -12.19 5.04
N CYS A 40 0.09 -11.06 5.15
CA CYS A 40 -0.13 -10.10 6.23
C CYS A 40 -1.54 -9.48 6.13
N ILE A 41 -2.00 -9.10 4.94
CA ILE A 41 -3.34 -8.53 4.72
C ILE A 41 -4.41 -9.55 5.11
N ARG A 42 -4.33 -10.79 4.59
CA ARG A 42 -5.31 -11.86 4.86
C ARG A 42 -5.41 -12.27 6.33
N ASN A 43 -4.30 -12.19 7.07
CA ASN A 43 -4.28 -12.59 8.49
C ASN A 43 -4.49 -11.39 9.43
N SER A 44 -4.61 -10.18 8.90
CA SER A 44 -4.90 -8.99 9.71
C SER A 44 -6.40 -8.94 10.02
N PRO A 45 -6.80 -8.61 11.27
CA PRO A 45 -8.20 -8.32 11.56
C PRO A 45 -8.71 -7.20 10.65
N GLU A 46 -9.90 -7.38 10.07
CA GLU A 46 -10.48 -6.44 9.09
C GLU A 46 -10.48 -5.00 9.60
N ASP A 47 -10.87 -4.78 10.86
CA ASP A 47 -10.87 -3.46 11.49
C ASP A 47 -9.46 -2.84 11.61
N GLU A 48 -8.44 -3.65 11.94
CA GLU A 48 -7.06 -3.18 12.02
C GLU A 48 -6.53 -2.81 10.64
N PHE A 49 -6.84 -3.62 9.62
CA PHE A 49 -6.41 -3.37 8.24
C PHE A 49 -7.08 -2.13 7.65
N ARG A 50 -8.40 -1.96 7.87
CA ARG A 50 -9.13 -0.75 7.45
C ARG A 50 -8.54 0.50 8.06
N VAL A 51 -8.17 0.46 9.35
CA VAL A 51 -7.50 1.58 10.03
C VAL A 51 -6.10 1.82 9.44
N PHE A 52 -5.32 0.76 9.19
CA PHE A 52 -4.01 0.85 8.54
C PHE A 52 -4.09 1.55 7.19
N ILE A 53 -4.97 1.10 6.28
CA ILE A 53 -5.12 1.69 4.95
C ILE A 53 -5.61 3.14 5.04
N SER A 54 -6.53 3.45 5.96
CA SER A 54 -7.01 4.81 6.15
C SER A 54 -5.88 5.76 6.57
N ILE A 55 -5.00 5.31 7.46
CA ILE A 55 -3.81 6.07 7.88
C ILE A 55 -2.82 6.18 6.72
N TYR A 56 -2.51 5.07 6.03
CA TYR A 56 -1.58 5.05 4.90
C TYR A 56 -2.02 6.02 3.80
N VAL A 57 -3.28 5.98 3.42
CA VAL A 57 -3.86 6.86 2.39
C VAL A 57 -3.71 8.33 2.79
N ARG A 58 -4.03 8.65 4.05
CA ARG A 58 -3.87 10.01 4.57
C ARG A 58 -2.42 10.47 4.46
N GLU A 59 -1.50 9.69 5.01
CA GLU A 59 -0.08 10.06 5.14
C GLU A 59 0.66 10.11 3.79
N LYS A 60 0.24 9.30 2.81
CA LYS A 60 0.94 9.20 1.52
C LYS A 60 0.35 10.06 0.41
N PHE A 61 -0.98 10.25 0.39
CA PHE A 61 -1.64 10.92 -0.73
C PHE A 61 -2.33 12.23 -0.34
N LEU A 62 -2.77 12.35 0.92
CA LEU A 62 -3.70 13.42 1.32
C LEU A 62 -3.14 14.40 2.34
N ILE A 63 -1.85 14.31 2.70
CA ILE A 63 -1.19 15.37 3.47
C ILE A 63 -0.98 16.61 2.59
N PRO A 64 -0.93 17.83 3.17
CA PRO A 64 -0.77 19.06 2.41
C PRO A 64 0.45 19.07 1.47
N GLU A 65 1.54 18.43 1.86
CA GLU A 65 2.77 18.31 1.10
C GLU A 65 2.55 17.47 -0.17
N ALA A 66 1.97 16.28 -0.03
CA ALA A 66 1.65 15.39 -1.15
C ALA A 66 0.66 16.06 -2.12
N ILE A 67 -0.37 16.75 -1.60
CA ILE A 67 -1.34 17.45 -2.44
C ILE A 67 -0.67 18.55 -3.28
N LYS A 68 0.31 19.27 -2.72
CA LYS A 68 1.07 20.29 -3.47
C LYS A 68 1.96 19.68 -4.55
N GLU A 69 2.39 18.44 -4.38
CA GLU A 69 3.19 17.68 -5.36
C GLU A 69 2.32 17.08 -6.48
N GLY A 70 0.99 17.17 -6.37
CA GLY A 70 0.04 16.74 -7.39
C GLY A 70 -0.74 15.47 -7.05
N TYR A 71 -0.50 14.87 -5.87
CA TYR A 71 -1.33 13.77 -5.40
C TYR A 71 -2.74 14.22 -5.04
N GLY A 72 -3.72 13.34 -5.22
CA GLY A 72 -5.10 13.62 -4.86
C GLY A 72 -5.97 12.37 -4.79
N LEU A 73 -7.28 12.59 -4.84
CA LEU A 73 -8.27 11.50 -4.71
C LEU A 73 -8.19 10.49 -5.84
N GLU A 74 -7.74 10.88 -7.04
CA GLU A 74 -7.55 9.93 -8.14
C GLU A 74 -6.40 8.95 -7.86
N ASP A 75 -5.29 9.42 -7.26
CA ASP A 75 -4.19 8.54 -6.87
C ASP A 75 -4.59 7.58 -5.76
N VAL A 76 -5.41 8.06 -4.81
CA VAL A 76 -6.02 7.19 -3.79
C VAL A 76 -6.87 6.11 -4.44
N LYS A 77 -7.74 6.48 -5.38
CA LYS A 77 -8.60 5.53 -6.09
C LYS A 77 -7.74 4.50 -6.84
N ASN A 78 -6.74 4.92 -7.60
CA ASN A 78 -5.83 4.03 -8.32
C ASN A 78 -5.10 3.06 -7.38
N PHE A 79 -4.68 3.55 -6.21
CA PHE A 79 -4.05 2.74 -5.19
C PHE A 79 -5.00 1.70 -4.57
N ILE A 80 -6.26 2.08 -4.27
CA ILE A 80 -7.27 1.13 -3.75
C ILE A 80 -7.63 0.08 -4.81
N GLU A 81 -7.78 0.48 -6.08
CA GLU A 81 -8.01 -0.45 -7.19
C GLU A 81 -6.83 -1.41 -7.37
N TRP A 82 -5.59 -0.93 -7.20
CA TRP A 82 -4.40 -1.79 -7.21
C TRP A 82 -4.40 -2.78 -6.03
N LEU A 83 -4.77 -2.36 -4.83
CA LEU A 83 -4.89 -3.26 -3.67
C LEU A 83 -5.90 -4.38 -3.95
N ASP A 84 -7.07 -4.04 -4.49
CA ASP A 84 -8.11 -5.02 -4.85
C ASP A 84 -7.61 -6.01 -5.91
N GLN A 85 -7.01 -5.50 -6.99
CA GLN A 85 -6.59 -6.31 -8.13
C GLN A 85 -5.36 -7.20 -7.86
N TYR A 86 -4.37 -6.70 -7.12
CA TYR A 86 -3.05 -7.33 -7.02
C TYR A 86 -2.68 -7.82 -5.62
N MET A 87 -3.43 -7.40 -4.60
CA MET A 87 -3.17 -7.74 -3.20
C MET A 87 -4.30 -8.57 -2.57
N ASP A 88 -5.26 -9.03 -3.39
CA ASP A 88 -6.41 -9.85 -2.99
C ASP A 88 -7.26 -9.20 -1.89
N TYR A 89 -7.41 -7.88 -2.00
CA TYR A 89 -8.20 -7.08 -1.06
C TYR A 89 -9.66 -7.01 -1.53
N ALA A 90 -10.48 -8.00 -1.17
CA ALA A 90 -11.92 -7.95 -1.42
C ALA A 90 -12.62 -7.01 -0.42
N ILE A 91 -13.28 -5.96 -0.92
CA ILE A 91 -14.30 -5.19 -0.20
C ILE A 91 -15.66 -5.88 -0.34
#